data_AF-A0A0W7TJV5-F1
#
_entry.id   AF-A0A0W7TJV5-F1
#
_cell.length_a   1.000
_cell.length_b   1.000
_cell.length_c   1.000
_cell.angle_alpha   90.00
_cell.angle_beta   90.00
_cell.angle_gamma   90.00
#
_symmetry.space_group_name_H-M   'P 1'
#
loop_
_entity.id
_entity.type
_entity.pdbx_description
1 polymer ?
#
loop_
_entity_poly.entity_id
_entity_poly.type
_entity_poly.pdbx_seq_one_letter_code
_entity_poly.pdbx_strand_id
1 'polypeptide(L)'
;MSDQSVTLAVVIIYFIIVIGVGYYFYHRSTNLSDYILGGRSLNPYVTALSAQASDMSGWLLMGLPGSIYVAGMGQVWIGIGLAIGSYLAWLFIAKRLRIYSEKAKNSLTLSEYFENRFHDDTGA
;
A
#
# COMPACT_ATOMS: atom_id res chain seq x y z
N MET A 1 -33.66 5.49 -17.47
CA MET A 1 -33.08 4.54 -16.50
C MET A 1 -33.02 5.27 -15.17
N SER A 2 -33.45 4.66 -14.06
CA SER A 2 -33.37 5.34 -12.75
C SER A 2 -31.92 5.44 -12.29
N ASP A 3 -31.58 6.50 -11.56
CA ASP A 3 -30.22 6.75 -11.06
C ASP A 3 -29.67 5.57 -10.23
N GLN A 4 -30.56 4.85 -9.54
CA GLN A 4 -30.24 3.63 -8.81
C GLN A 4 -29.75 2.50 -9.73
N SER A 5 -30.39 2.30 -10.88
CA SER A 5 -29.98 1.27 -11.84
C SER A 5 -28.61 1.57 -12.45
N VAL A 6 -28.31 2.85 -12.72
CA VAL A 6 -27.00 3.28 -13.23
C VAL A 6 -25.92 3.06 -12.17
N THR A 7 -26.18 3.45 -10.92
CA THR A 7 -25.25 3.27 -9.80
C THR A 7 -24.91 1.79 -9.58
N LEU A 8 -25.93 0.93 -9.57
CA LEU A 8 -25.73 -0.51 -9.40
C LEU A 8 -24.90 -1.11 -10.54
N ALA A 9 -25.16 -0.71 -11.78
CA ALA A 9 -24.38 -1.16 -12.93
C ALA A 9 -22.90 -0.78 -12.81
N VAL A 10 -22.60 0.46 -12.40
CA VAL A 10 -21.20 0.91 -12.21
C VAL A 10 -20.50 0.10 -11.12
N VAL A 11 -21.15 -0.15 -9.99
CA VAL A 11 -20.58 -0.94 -8.88
C VAL A 11 -20.30 -2.38 -9.31
N ILE A 12 -21.23 -3.02 -10.02
CA ILE A 12 -21.05 -4.38 -10.52
C ILE A 12 -19.88 -4.45 -11.51
N ILE A 13 -19.82 -3.51 -12.47
CA ILE A 13 -18.72 -3.44 -13.44
C ILE A 13 -17.38 -3.25 -12.73
N TYR A 14 -17.31 -2.37 -11.74
CA TYR A 14 -16.11 -2.16 -10.94
C TYR A 14 -15.63 -3.46 -10.28
N PHE A 15 -16.53 -4.21 -9.62
CA PHE A 15 -16.15 -5.49 -8.99
C PHE A 15 -15.70 -6.53 -10.02
N ILE A 16 -16.36 -6.62 -11.17
CA ILE A 16 -15.95 -7.52 -12.26
C ILE A 16 -14.53 -7.19 -12.72
N ILE A 17 -14.21 -5.91 -12.89
CA ILE A 17 -12.87 -5.48 -13.31
C ILE A 17 -11.83 -5.87 -12.24
N VAL A 18 -12.08 -5.54 -10.96
CA VAL A 18 -11.15 -5.84 -9.87
C VAL A 18 -10.91 -7.35 -9.73
N ILE A 19 -11.96 -8.15 -9.76
CA ILE A 19 -11.87 -9.62 -9.70
C ILE A 19 -11.14 -10.16 -10.94
N GLY A 20 -11.44 -9.62 -12.13
CA GLY A 20 -10.79 -10.02 -13.37
C GLY A 20 -9.29 -9.76 -13.37
N VAL A 21 -8.86 -8.61 -12.85
CA VAL A 21 -7.44 -8.29 -12.64
C VAL A 21 -6.81 -9.29 -11.66
N GLY A 22 -7.48 -9.55 -10.53
CA GLY A 22 -7.00 -10.53 -9.54
C GLY A 22 -6.82 -11.94 -10.14
N TYR A 23 -7.81 -12.42 -10.89
CA TYR A 23 -7.76 -13.72 -11.55
C TYR A 23 -6.64 -13.79 -12.61
N TYR A 24 -6.43 -12.72 -13.38
CA TYR A 24 -5.37 -12.65 -14.38
C TYR A 24 -3.97 -12.75 -13.76
N PHE A 25 -3.73 -12.03 -12.67
CA PHE A 25 -2.42 -12.03 -11.99
C PHE A 25 -2.21 -13.24 -11.08
N TYR A 26 -3.28 -13.89 -10.62
CA TYR A 26 -3.21 -15.12 -9.83
C TYR A 26 -2.40 -16.21 -10.55
N HIS A 27 -2.68 -16.45 -11.84
CA HIS A 27 -1.96 -17.45 -12.64
C HIS A 27 -0.52 -17.08 -12.99
N ARG A 28 -0.11 -15.84 -12.70
CA ARG A 28 1.22 -15.31 -13.03
C ARG A 28 2.17 -15.30 -11.84
N SER A 29 1.65 -15.53 -10.63
CA SER A 29 2.45 -15.60 -9.40
C SER A 29 2.91 -17.05 -9.17
N THR A 30 4.18 -17.33 -9.41
CA THR A 30 4.72 -18.71 -9.35
C THR A 30 5.49 -19.01 -8.07
N ASN A 31 5.90 -17.99 -7.33
CA ASN A 31 6.67 -18.12 -6.09
C ASN A 31 6.30 -17.02 -5.09
N LEU A 32 6.72 -17.19 -3.84
CA LEU A 32 6.38 -16.27 -2.75
C LEU A 32 6.92 -14.84 -2.96
N SER A 33 8.06 -14.68 -3.63
CA SER A 33 8.61 -13.36 -3.95
C SER A 33 7.79 -12.65 -5.04
N ASP A 34 7.25 -13.39 -6.00
CA ASP A 34 6.32 -12.86 -7.00
C ASP A 34 5.01 -12.41 -6.34
N TYR A 35 4.54 -13.17 -5.36
CA TYR A 35 3.32 -12.86 -4.62
C TYR A 35 3.49 -11.63 -3.70
N ILE A 36 4.56 -11.58 -2.91
CA ILE A 36 4.76 -10.52 -1.89
C ILE A 36 5.35 -9.24 -2.50
N LEU A 37 6.28 -9.35 -3.46
CA LEU A 37 7.04 -8.21 -3.99
C LEU A 37 6.81 -7.97 -5.49
N GLY A 38 5.90 -8.68 -6.15
CA GLY A 38 5.69 -8.58 -7.60
C GLY A 38 6.95 -8.95 -8.39
N GLY A 39 7.77 -9.84 -7.84
CA GLY A 39 9.03 -10.28 -8.46
C GLY A 39 10.07 -9.16 -8.52
N ARG A 40 9.87 -8.06 -7.77
CA ARG A 40 10.72 -6.84 -7.81
C ARG A 40 10.86 -6.23 -9.21
N SER A 41 9.92 -6.56 -10.09
CA SER A 41 9.90 -6.14 -11.49
C SER A 41 8.99 -4.91 -11.73
N LEU A 42 8.23 -4.51 -10.70
CA LEU A 42 7.32 -3.38 -10.78
C LEU A 42 8.10 -2.07 -10.89
N ASN A 43 7.64 -1.21 -11.80
CA ASN A 43 8.21 0.12 -11.98
C ASN A 43 8.00 0.96 -10.70
N PRO A 44 9.00 1.76 -10.27
CA PRO A 44 8.90 2.66 -9.11
C PRO A 44 7.59 3.47 -9.01
N TYR A 45 7.05 3.96 -10.14
CA TYR A 45 5.80 4.72 -10.12
C TYR A 45 4.59 3.87 -9.69
N VAL A 46 4.51 2.64 -10.20
CA VAL A 46 3.42 1.71 -9.88
C VAL A 46 3.51 1.26 -8.43
N THR A 47 4.74 1.00 -7.94
CA THR A 47 4.98 0.65 -6.54
C THR A 47 4.61 1.81 -5.61
N ALA A 48 4.99 3.04 -5.94
CA ALA A 48 4.64 4.21 -5.14
C ALA A 48 3.14 4.49 -5.11
N LEU A 49 2.44 4.38 -6.24
CA LEU A 49 0.99 4.52 -6.31
C LEU A 49 0.27 3.42 -5.51
N SER A 50 0.74 2.18 -5.59
CA SER A 50 0.19 1.06 -4.81
C SER A 50 0.38 1.26 -3.30
N ALA A 51 1.57 1.71 -2.88
CA ALA A 51 1.85 2.04 -1.49
C ALA A 51 0.95 3.17 -0.98
N GLN A 52 0.80 4.25 -1.76
CA GLN A 52 -0.09 5.34 -1.40
C GLN A 52 -1.56 4.94 -1.41
N ALA A 53 -2.03 4.12 -2.35
CA ALA A 53 -3.41 3.64 -2.35
C ALA A 53 -3.72 2.80 -1.10
N SER A 54 -2.72 2.06 -0.60
CA SER A 54 -2.84 1.26 0.63
C SER A 54 -2.88 2.14 1.89
N ASP A 55 -2.10 3.23 1.91
CA ASP A 55 -2.14 4.27 2.95
C ASP A 55 -3.45 5.06 2.92
N MET A 56 -3.91 5.38 1.71
CA MET A 56 -5.12 6.13 1.40
C MET A 56 -6.37 5.24 1.43
N SER A 57 -6.72 4.76 2.63
CA SER A 57 -7.98 4.07 2.87
C SER A 57 -9.17 5.06 3.04
N GLY A 58 -10.26 4.62 3.68
CA GLY A 58 -11.42 5.46 4.01
C GLY A 58 -11.10 6.75 4.79
N TRP A 59 -9.87 6.88 5.29
CA TRP A 59 -9.31 8.11 5.85
C TRP A 59 -9.49 9.34 4.93
N LEU A 60 -9.23 9.23 3.62
CA LEU A 60 -9.38 10.38 2.73
C LEU A 60 -10.84 10.74 2.46
N LEU A 61 -11.72 9.74 2.41
CA LEU A 61 -13.12 9.97 2.04
C LEU A 61 -13.94 10.53 3.21
N MET A 62 -13.68 10.04 4.43
CA MET A 62 -14.47 10.39 5.62
C MET A 62 -13.63 11.00 6.74
N GLY A 63 -12.38 10.58 6.90
CA GLY A 63 -11.51 11.02 7.99
C GLY A 63 -11.07 12.48 7.84
N LEU A 64 -10.46 12.83 6.71
CA LEU A 64 -9.95 14.18 6.45
C LEU A 64 -11.08 15.23 6.33
N PRO A 65 -12.18 14.99 5.59
CA PRO A 65 -13.30 15.92 5.55
C PRO A 65 -14.02 16.04 6.90
N GLY A 66 -14.14 14.92 7.64
CA GLY A 66 -14.71 14.90 8.98
C GLY A 66 -13.88 15.71 9.99
N SER A 67 -12.55 15.59 9.94
CA SER A 67 -11.67 16.37 10.82
C SER A 67 -11.73 17.86 10.50
N ILE A 68 -11.74 18.23 9.21
CA ILE A 68 -11.89 19.62 8.78
C ILE A 68 -13.26 20.18 9.18
N TYR A 69 -14.32 19.38 9.05
CA TYR A 69 -15.68 19.79 9.44
C TYR A 69 -15.78 20.12 10.94
N VAL A 70 -15.12 19.33 11.81
CA VAL A 70 -15.18 19.50 13.26
C VAL A 70 -14.17 20.53 13.79
N ALA A 71 -12.93 20.52 13.28
CA ALA A 71 -11.80 21.29 13.81
C ALA A 71 -11.37 22.47 12.91
N GLY A 72 -12.05 22.69 11.79
CA GLY A 72 -11.82 23.81 10.88
C GLY A 72 -10.65 23.63 9.91
N MET A 73 -10.39 24.65 9.09
CA MET A 73 -9.40 24.63 8.00
C MET A 73 -7.95 24.42 8.45
N GLY A 74 -7.64 24.57 9.75
CA GLY A 74 -6.32 24.27 10.29
C GLY A 74 -5.89 22.81 10.08
N GLN A 75 -6.84 21.88 9.90
CA GLN A 75 -6.56 20.47 9.64
C GLN A 75 -5.97 20.20 8.25
N VAL A 76 -5.98 21.17 7.33
CA VAL A 76 -5.29 21.06 6.03
C VAL A 76 -3.79 20.80 6.22
N TRP A 77 -3.20 21.24 7.33
CA TRP A 77 -1.81 20.95 7.68
C TRP A 77 -1.50 19.46 7.83
N ILE A 78 -2.51 18.60 8.08
CA ILE A 78 -2.32 17.15 8.07
C ILE A 78 -1.79 16.69 6.72
N GLY A 79 -2.36 17.17 5.61
CA GLY A 79 -1.92 16.79 4.27
C GLY A 79 -0.45 17.18 4.00
N ILE A 80 -0.06 18.38 4.43
CA ILE A 80 1.32 18.87 4.30
C ILE A 80 2.27 18.06 5.18
N GLY A 81 1.89 17.80 6.44
CA GLY A 81 2.67 17.02 7.38
C GLY A 81 2.87 15.57 6.90
N LEU A 82 1.83 14.94 6.38
CA LEU A 82 1.92 13.61 5.77
C LEU A 82 2.80 13.61 4.53
N ALA A 83 2.66 14.60 3.63
CA ALA A 83 3.50 14.68 2.44
C ALA A 83 5.00 14.78 2.79
N ILE A 84 5.36 15.66 3.72
CA ILE A 84 6.73 15.82 4.19
C ILE A 84 7.20 14.57 4.95
N GLY A 85 6.37 14.05 5.86
CA GLY A 85 6.68 12.87 6.67
C GLY A 85 6.94 11.63 5.80
N SER A 86 6.06 11.34 4.85
CA SER A 86 6.22 10.23 3.90
C SER A 86 7.45 10.40 3.03
N TYR A 87 7.73 11.62 2.56
CA TYR A 87 8.95 11.91 1.79
C TYR A 87 10.23 11.64 2.61
N LEU A 88 10.30 12.15 3.84
CA LEU A 88 11.46 11.94 4.71
C LEU A 88 11.60 10.47 5.10
N ALA A 89 10.50 9.79 5.42
CA ALA A 89 10.50 8.35 5.70
C ALA A 89 11.06 7.56 4.51
N TRP A 90 10.64 7.89 3.29
CA TRP A 90 11.17 7.25 2.09
C TRP A 90 12.66 7.53 1.90
N LEU A 91 13.08 8.78 2.07
CA LEU A 91 14.47 9.20 1.88
C LEU A 91 15.43 8.51 2.86
N PHE A 92 15.06 8.43 4.15
CA PHE A 92 15.93 7.92 5.20
C PHE A 92 15.81 6.41 5.42
N ILE A 93 14.60 5.85 5.31
CA ILE A 93 14.31 4.48 5.74
C ILE A 93 14.34 3.53 4.54
N ALA A 94 13.70 3.89 3.41
CA ALA A 94 13.47 2.93 2.32
C ALA A 94 14.77 2.36 1.74
N LYS A 95 15.78 3.21 1.47
CA LYS A 95 17.07 2.76 0.93
C LYS A 95 17.83 1.86 1.91
N ARG A 96 17.85 2.22 3.19
CA ARG A 96 18.50 1.42 4.24
C ARG A 96 17.81 0.07 4.37
N LEU A 97 16.50 0.07 4.50
CA LEU A 97 15.70 -1.14 4.68
C LEU A 97 15.90 -2.10 3.50
N ARG A 98 15.95 -1.58 2.26
CA ARG A 98 16.22 -2.40 1.07
C ARG A 98 17.57 -3.10 1.11
N ILE A 99 18.63 -2.41 1.50
CA ILE A 99 19.99 -2.98 1.58
C ILE A 99 20.07 -3.99 2.73
N TYR A 100 19.44 -3.69 3.87
CA TYR A 100 19.48 -4.58 5.02
C TYR A 100 18.60 -5.83 4.85
N SER A 101 17.47 -5.75 4.13
CA SER A 101 16.65 -6.92 3.84
C SER A 101 17.36 -7.91 2.91
N GLU A 102 18.17 -7.44 1.96
CA GLU A 102 19.03 -8.32 1.16
C GLU A 102 20.07 -9.05 2.00
N LYS A 103 20.71 -8.34 2.93
CA LYS A 103 21.72 -8.92 3.83
C LYS A 103 21.11 -9.91 4.83
N ALA A 104 19.87 -9.67 5.26
CA ALA A 104 19.12 -10.55 6.15
C ALA A 104 18.43 -11.67 5.34
N LYS A 105 19.22 -12.51 4.66
CA LYS A 105 18.74 -13.65 3.84
C LYS A 105 17.67 -13.30 2.81
N ASN A 106 17.71 -12.08 2.26
CA ASN A 106 16.73 -11.61 1.28
C ASN A 106 15.27 -11.62 1.78
N SER A 107 15.08 -11.26 3.06
CA SER A 107 13.77 -11.25 3.73
C SER A 107 12.69 -10.52 2.93
N LEU A 108 11.51 -11.13 2.83
CA LEU A 108 10.37 -10.62 2.06
C LEU A 108 9.43 -9.79 2.93
N THR A 109 9.39 -10.03 4.24
CA THR A 109 8.53 -9.30 5.19
C THR A 109 9.35 -8.57 6.26
N LEU A 110 8.73 -7.63 6.97
CA LEU A 110 9.37 -6.94 8.10
C LEU A 110 9.66 -7.90 9.27
N SER A 111 8.73 -8.81 9.56
CA SER A 111 8.92 -9.82 10.61
C SER A 111 10.12 -10.71 10.31
N GLU A 112 10.17 -11.29 9.10
CA GLU A 112 11.29 -12.12 8.64
C GLU A 112 12.62 -11.34 8.64
N TYR A 113 12.58 -10.04 8.31
CA TYR A 113 13.76 -9.18 8.41
C TYR A 113 14.26 -9.03 9.85
N PHE A 114 13.36 -8.83 10.82
CA PHE A 114 13.75 -8.72 12.22
C PHE A 114 14.23 -10.06 12.78
N GLU A 115 13.54 -11.15 12.45
CA GLU A 115 13.91 -12.53 12.77
C GLU A 115 15.35 -12.82 12.32
N ASN A 116 15.65 -12.59 11.04
CA ASN A 116 16.97 -12.84 10.46
C ASN A 116 18.05 -11.86 10.93
N ARG A 117 17.67 -10.63 11.30
CA ARG A 117 18.63 -9.63 11.80
C ARG A 117 19.01 -9.87 13.25
N PHE A 118 18.07 -10.31 14.07
CA PHE A 118 18.27 -10.50 15.51
C PHE A 118 18.48 -11.97 15.90
N HIS A 119 18.38 -12.90 14.94
CA HIS A 119 18.45 -14.36 15.16
C HIS A 119 17.41 -14.81 16.19
N ASP A 120 16.20 -14.26 16.07
CA ASP A 120 15.10 -14.56 16.98
C ASP A 120 14.22 -15.66 16.36
N ASP A 121 14.41 -16.91 16.76
CA ASP A 121 13.68 -18.05 16.21
C ASP A 121 12.29 -18.26 16.89
N THR A 122 11.81 -17.30 17.68
CA THR A 122 10.58 -17.48 18.50
C THR A 122 9.27 -17.20 17.77
N GLY A 123 9.30 -16.65 16.55
CA GLY A 123 8.11 -16.49 15.69
C GLY A 123 7.00 -15.62 16.29
N ALA A 124 7.33 -14.72 17.22
CA ALA A 124 6.38 -13.83 17.91
C ALA A 124 6.23 -12.46 17.22
#